data_AF-A0A8T3Y8S4-F1
#
_entry.id   AF-A0A8T3Y8S4-F1
#
_cell.length_a   1.000
_cell.length_b   1.000
_cell.length_c   1.000
_cell.angle_alpha   90.00
_cell.angle_beta   90.00
_cell.angle_gamma   90.00
#
_symmetry.space_group_name_H-M   'P 1'
#
loop_
_entity.id
_entity.type
_entity.pdbx_description
1 polymer ?
#
loop_
_entity_poly.entity_id
_entity_poly.type
_entity_poly.pdbx_seq_one_letter_code
_entity_poly.pdbx_strand_id
1 'polypeptide(L)'
;MRWLIIALVLLVPTVYGLSRADATTIVLTDVVENSPNKNTLTVYRWPAPVFTAKETHRETLTFEDPVWYFWIDDQPGRQFAHSNRYVFVHQDGFVRVSGGNWQPEHMDNAELVYVGQPRWWERVFTFLGLL
;
A
#
# COMPACT_ATOMS: atom_id res chain seq x y z
N MET A 1 8.54 -46.80 -38.34
CA MET A 1 8.96 -45.39 -38.23
C MET A 1 8.01 -44.68 -37.27
N ARG A 2 8.46 -44.48 -36.03
CA ARG A 2 7.69 -43.79 -34.97
C ARG A 2 8.08 -42.32 -35.00
N TRP A 3 7.11 -41.44 -35.23
CA TRP A 3 7.29 -39.99 -35.15
C TRP A 3 7.39 -39.58 -33.68
N LEU A 4 8.54 -38.99 -33.31
CA LEU A 4 8.75 -38.35 -32.02
C LEU A 4 8.37 -36.87 -32.18
N ILE A 5 7.19 -36.48 -31.69
CA ILE A 5 6.82 -35.06 -31.58
C ILE A 5 7.46 -34.54 -30.28
N ILE A 6 8.55 -33.80 -30.40
CA ILE A 6 9.13 -33.06 -29.28
C ILE A 6 8.25 -31.83 -29.09
N ALA A 7 7.36 -31.88 -28.10
CA ALA A 7 6.66 -30.70 -27.61
C ALA A 7 7.67 -29.83 -26.85
N LEU A 8 8.28 -28.87 -27.55
CA LEU A 8 9.06 -27.81 -26.92
C LEU A 8 8.07 -26.86 -26.24
N VAL A 9 7.72 -27.17 -24.99
CA VAL A 9 7.03 -26.23 -24.11
C VAL A 9 8.03 -25.11 -23.81
N LEU A 10 7.95 -24.02 -24.58
CA LEU A 10 8.63 -22.78 -24.26
C LEU A 10 8.08 -22.32 -22.91
N LEU A 11 8.82 -22.58 -21.84
CA LEU A 11 8.70 -21.89 -20.57
C LEU A 11 9.06 -20.43 -20.86
N VAL A 12 8.11 -19.67 -21.41
CA VAL A 12 8.14 -18.23 -21.27
C VAL A 12 8.03 -18.03 -19.76
N PRO A 13 9.04 -17.49 -19.07
CA PRO A 13 8.81 -17.06 -17.70
C PRO A 13 7.73 -15.99 -17.82
N THR A 14 6.51 -16.34 -17.46
CA THR A 14 5.51 -15.36 -17.12
C THR A 14 6.11 -14.65 -15.92
N VAL A 15 6.76 -13.52 -16.20
CA VAL A 15 7.13 -12.54 -15.19
C VAL A 15 5.79 -12.00 -14.69
N TYR A 16 5.16 -12.76 -13.80
CA TYR A 16 3.99 -12.33 -13.08
C TYR A 16 4.48 -11.24 -12.14
N GLY A 17 4.35 -9.99 -12.57
CA GLY A 17 4.53 -8.85 -11.68
C GLY A 17 3.61 -9.03 -10.46
N LEU A 18 4.07 -8.57 -9.30
CA LEU A 18 3.33 -8.64 -8.04
C LEU A 18 1.89 -8.18 -8.23
N SER A 19 0.92 -9.03 -7.85
CA SER A 19 -0.48 -8.69 -8.05
C SER A 19 -0.93 -7.58 -7.10
N ARG A 20 -2.02 -6.91 -7.47
CA ARG A 20 -2.68 -5.91 -6.62
C ARG A 20 -3.05 -6.46 -5.24
N ALA A 21 -3.52 -7.71 -5.20
CA ALA A 21 -3.93 -8.37 -3.97
C ALA A 21 -2.72 -8.72 -3.09
N ASP A 22 -1.64 -9.18 -3.70
CA ASP A 22 -0.40 -9.54 -2.98
C ASP A 22 0.27 -8.29 -2.40
N ALA A 23 0.41 -7.23 -3.19
CA ALA A 23 0.94 -5.95 -2.71
C ALA A 23 0.12 -5.39 -1.55
N THR A 24 -1.20 -5.53 -1.60
CA THR A 24 -2.08 -5.10 -0.51
C THR A 24 -1.87 -5.93 0.74
N THR A 25 -1.76 -7.25 0.58
CA THR A 25 -1.50 -8.15 1.69
C THR A 25 -0.20 -7.78 2.37
N ILE A 26 0.88 -7.57 1.60
CA ILE A 26 2.19 -7.14 2.10
C ILE A 26 2.07 -5.83 2.91
N VAL A 27 1.40 -4.81 2.38
CA VAL A 27 1.26 -3.54 3.13
C VAL A 27 0.47 -3.72 4.42
N LEU A 28 -0.61 -4.51 4.40
CA LEU A 28 -1.40 -4.72 5.60
C LEU A 28 -0.65 -5.54 6.65
N THR A 29 0.04 -6.62 6.26
CA THR A 29 0.74 -7.49 7.21
C THR A 29 2.06 -6.90 7.69
N ASP A 30 2.83 -6.27 6.80
CA ASP A 30 4.22 -5.92 7.10
C ASP A 30 4.34 -4.47 7.56
N VAL A 31 3.45 -3.59 7.10
CA VAL A 31 3.49 -2.15 7.42
C VAL A 31 2.40 -1.76 8.41
N VAL A 32 1.15 -2.18 8.20
CA VAL A 32 0.02 -1.78 9.08
C VAL A 32 0.04 -2.54 10.40
N GLU A 33 0.14 -3.86 10.40
CA GLU A 33 0.09 -4.65 11.64
C GLU A 33 1.23 -4.34 12.63
N ASN A 34 2.36 -3.88 12.10
CA ASN A 34 3.53 -3.44 12.86
C ASN A 34 3.47 -1.95 13.27
N SER A 35 2.44 -1.22 12.84
CA SER A 35 2.29 0.21 13.15
C SER A 35 1.77 0.44 14.57
N PRO A 36 2.33 1.39 15.35
CA PRO A 36 1.85 1.68 16.71
C PRO A 36 0.42 2.22 16.75
N ASN A 37 -0.03 2.86 15.67
CA ASN A 37 -1.34 3.47 15.47
C ASN A 37 -2.25 2.68 14.50
N LYS A 38 -2.03 1.37 14.34
CA LYS A 38 -2.78 0.54 13.37
C LYS A 38 -4.30 0.61 13.50
N ASN A 39 -4.80 0.86 14.70
CA ASN A 39 -6.25 0.95 14.96
C ASN A 39 -6.86 2.31 14.59
N THR A 40 -6.04 3.30 14.20
CA THR A 40 -6.51 4.66 13.93
C THR A 40 -6.09 5.19 12.57
N LEU A 41 -5.17 4.52 11.87
CA LEU A 41 -4.71 4.93 10.54
C LEU A 41 -5.72 4.62 9.44
N THR A 42 -5.56 5.25 8.28
CA THR A 42 -6.31 4.91 7.06
C THR A 42 -5.34 4.63 5.92
N VAL A 43 -5.59 3.58 5.13
CA VAL A 43 -4.73 3.20 4.00
C VAL A 43 -5.49 3.35 2.69
N TYR A 44 -4.83 4.06 1.77
CA TYR A 44 -5.26 4.25 0.40
C TYR A 44 -4.26 3.57 -0.54
N ARG A 45 -4.76 3.04 -1.65
CA ARG A 45 -3.96 2.40 -2.69
C ARG A 45 -4.24 3.04 -4.04
N TRP A 46 -3.20 3.22 -4.84
CA TRP A 46 -3.37 3.61 -6.24
C TRP A 46 -3.98 2.45 -7.07
N PRO A 47 -4.91 2.71 -8.01
CA PRO A 47 -5.63 1.64 -8.70
C PRO A 47 -4.76 0.76 -9.60
N ALA A 48 -3.60 1.27 -10.02
CA ALA A 48 -2.63 0.58 -10.86
C ALA A 48 -1.19 0.82 -10.36
N PRO A 49 -0.21 -0.02 -10.76
CA PRO A 49 1.20 0.25 -10.52
C PRO A 49 1.64 1.56 -11.19
N VAL A 50 2.63 2.23 -10.59
CA VAL A 50 3.14 3.52 -11.05
C VAL A 50 4.64 3.43 -11.31
N PHE A 51 5.11 4.22 -12.28
CA PHE A 51 6.54 4.45 -12.51
C PHE A 51 7.04 5.73 -11.83
N THR A 52 6.09 6.60 -11.44
CA THR A 52 6.39 7.87 -10.78
C THR A 52 5.36 8.12 -9.70
N ALA A 53 5.80 8.61 -8.55
CA ALA A 53 4.92 8.98 -7.45
C ALA A 53 5.46 10.21 -6.73
N LYS A 54 4.57 11.01 -6.16
CA LYS A 54 4.96 12.10 -5.26
C LYS A 54 4.91 11.61 -3.82
N GLU A 55 6.08 11.47 -3.20
CA GLU A 55 6.17 11.23 -1.75
C GLU A 55 5.80 12.49 -0.99
N THR A 56 6.07 13.69 -1.50
CA THR A 56 5.66 14.91 -0.78
C THR A 56 5.21 15.98 -1.77
N HIS A 57 4.75 17.12 -1.25
CA HIS A 57 4.53 18.34 -2.04
C HIS A 57 5.76 18.75 -2.88
N ARG A 58 6.97 18.26 -2.57
CA ARG A 58 8.22 18.71 -3.20
C ARG A 58 9.01 17.62 -3.92
N GLU A 59 8.75 16.35 -3.64
CA GLU A 59 9.58 15.26 -4.14
C GLU A 59 8.77 14.30 -5.00
N THR A 60 9.20 14.19 -6.26
CA THR A 60 8.73 13.18 -7.21
C THR A 60 9.79 12.10 -7.30
N LEU A 61 9.39 10.87 -6.99
CA LEU A 61 10.20 9.68 -7.23
C LEU A 61 9.91 9.12 -8.61
N THR A 62 10.96 8.57 -9.22
CA THR A 62 10.89 7.80 -10.47
C THR A 62 11.50 6.43 -10.20
N PHE A 63 10.85 5.39 -10.71
CA PHE A 63 11.24 3.99 -10.55
C PHE A 63 11.58 3.40 -11.91
N GLU A 64 12.58 2.53 -11.95
CA GLU A 64 12.96 1.79 -13.17
C GLU A 64 11.89 0.75 -13.56
N ASP A 65 11.27 0.14 -12.55
CA ASP A 65 10.20 -0.85 -12.67
C ASP A 65 8.88 -0.33 -12.08
N PRO A 66 7.72 -0.83 -12.53
CA PRO A 66 6.44 -0.41 -11.97
C PRO A 66 6.29 -0.91 -10.54
N VAL A 67 5.91 -0.01 -9.63
CA VAL A 67 5.70 -0.29 -8.21
C VAL A 67 4.25 -0.07 -7.81
N TRP A 68 3.75 -0.85 -6.85
CA TRP A 68 2.47 -0.54 -6.20
C TRP A 68 2.65 0.59 -5.21
N TYR A 69 1.77 1.58 -5.28
CA TYR A 69 1.82 2.78 -4.44
C TYR A 69 0.65 2.82 -3.45
N PHE A 70 0.97 3.04 -2.19
CA PHE A 70 0.02 3.25 -1.11
C PHE A 70 0.37 4.51 -0.34
N TRP A 71 -0.67 5.14 0.18
CA TRP A 71 -0.58 6.25 1.11
C TRP A 71 -1.29 5.84 2.40
N ILE A 72 -0.62 6.05 3.52
CA ILE A 72 -1.17 5.83 4.85
C ILE A 72 -1.28 7.17 5.54
N ASP A 73 -2.51 7.55 5.87
CA ASP A 73 -2.80 8.65 6.76
C ASP A 73 -2.73 8.13 8.21
N ASP A 74 -1.69 8.53 8.93
CA ASP A 74 -1.46 8.09 10.31
C ASP A 74 -2.34 8.83 11.32
N GLN A 75 -2.93 9.96 10.92
CA GLN A 75 -3.79 10.79 11.78
C GLN A 75 -5.04 11.27 11.02
N PRO A 76 -5.92 10.33 10.59
CA PRO A 76 -7.10 10.68 9.80
C PRO A 76 -7.98 11.72 10.47
N GLY A 77 -8.43 12.69 9.67
CA GLY A 77 -9.29 13.78 10.13
C GLY A 77 -8.53 14.98 10.71
N ARG A 78 -7.20 14.91 10.86
CA ARG A 78 -6.41 16.12 11.11
C ARG A 78 -6.36 16.99 9.86
N GLN A 79 -6.50 18.28 10.08
CA GLN A 79 -6.34 19.29 9.04
C GLN A 79 -4.86 19.70 8.94
N PHE A 80 -4.44 20.14 7.76
CA PHE A 80 -3.07 20.61 7.47
C PHE A 80 -2.00 19.53 7.58
N ALA A 81 -0.76 19.92 7.88
CA ALA A 81 0.37 19.01 7.94
C ALA A 81 0.26 18.04 9.13
N HIS A 82 0.27 16.74 8.85
CA HIS A 82 0.20 15.68 9.85
C HIS A 82 1.00 14.46 9.37
N SER A 83 1.27 13.50 10.26
CA SER A 83 2.05 12.31 9.92
C SER A 83 1.38 11.51 8.81
N ASN A 84 2.15 11.21 7.78
CA ASN A 84 1.74 10.40 6.63
C ASN A 84 2.88 9.44 6.27
N ARG A 85 2.55 8.29 5.69
CA ARG A 85 3.52 7.37 5.10
C ARG A 85 3.18 7.07 3.65
N TYR A 86 4.21 6.93 2.84
CA TYR A 86 4.15 6.52 1.44
C TYR A 86 4.84 5.18 1.34
N VAL A 87 4.12 4.20 0.82
CA VAL A 87 4.61 2.82 0.76
C VAL A 87 4.65 2.41 -0.70
N PHE A 88 5.81 1.93 -1.11
CA PHE A 88 6.08 1.42 -2.44
C PHE A 88 6.42 -0.06 -2.34
N VAL A 89 5.69 -0.90 -3.07
CA VAL A 89 5.95 -2.33 -3.14
C VAL A 89 6.44 -2.67 -4.53
N HIS A 90 7.69 -3.11 -4.61
CA HIS A 90 8.35 -3.52 -5.85
C HIS A 90 7.86 -4.91 -6.29
N GLN A 91 8.15 -5.28 -7.53
CA GLN A 91 7.68 -6.55 -8.10
C GLN A 91 8.24 -7.79 -7.40
N ASP A 92 9.41 -7.68 -6.78
CA ASP A 92 10.07 -8.70 -5.97
C ASP A 92 9.51 -8.78 -4.53
N GLY A 93 8.54 -7.93 -4.19
CA GLY A 93 7.98 -7.82 -2.85
C GLY A 93 8.77 -6.92 -1.91
N PHE A 94 9.86 -6.28 -2.36
CA PHE A 94 10.58 -5.31 -1.55
C PHE A 94 9.69 -4.11 -1.23
N VAL A 95 9.65 -3.74 0.05
CA VAL A 95 8.83 -2.63 0.57
C VAL A 95 9.73 -1.46 0.95
N ARG A 96 9.49 -0.30 0.31
CA ARG A 96 10.04 0.98 0.73
C ARG A 96 8.95 1.79 1.43
N VAL A 97 9.24 2.25 2.64
CA VAL A 97 8.38 3.16 3.39
C VAL A 97 9.10 4.49 3.56
N SER A 98 8.44 5.57 3.18
CA SER A 98 8.89 6.94 3.41
C SER A 98 7.89 7.69 4.28
N GLY A 99 8.38 8.54 5.16
CA GLY A 99 7.55 9.40 6.00
C GLY A 99 7.39 10.77 5.38
N GLY A 100 6.25 11.41 5.63
CA GLY A 100 6.05 12.82 5.28
C GLY A 100 4.95 13.46 6.10
N ASN A 101 4.76 14.74 5.85
CA ASN A 101 3.86 15.58 6.66
C ASN A 101 2.65 16.10 5.86
N TRP A 102 2.43 15.63 4.63
CA TRP A 102 1.42 16.18 3.74
C TRP A 102 0.72 15.06 2.97
N GLN A 103 -0.57 15.22 2.66
CA GLN A 103 -1.19 14.29 1.72
C GLN A 103 -0.58 14.43 0.30
N PRO A 104 -0.64 13.38 -0.53
CA PRO A 104 -0.19 13.47 -1.93
C PRO A 104 -1.10 14.44 -2.70
N GLU A 105 -0.53 15.20 -3.64
CA GLU A 105 -1.26 16.28 -4.34
C GLU A 105 -2.36 15.80 -5.30
N HIS A 106 -2.45 14.51 -5.60
CA HIS A 106 -3.43 13.96 -6.53
C HIS A 106 -3.85 12.57 -6.04
N MET A 107 -4.80 12.49 -5.12
CA MET A 107 -5.36 11.22 -4.60
C MET A 107 -6.78 10.92 -5.06
N ASP A 108 -7.25 11.63 -6.08
CA ASP A 108 -8.65 11.58 -6.52
C ASP A 108 -9.09 10.19 -7.01
N ASN A 109 -8.15 9.35 -7.41
CA ASN A 109 -8.38 7.98 -7.87
C ASN A 109 -7.94 6.91 -6.85
N ALA A 110 -7.43 7.33 -5.69
CA ALA A 110 -6.95 6.39 -4.69
C ALA A 110 -8.13 5.64 -4.05
N GLU A 111 -7.97 4.33 -3.93
CA GLU A 111 -8.99 3.46 -3.36
C GLU A 111 -8.73 3.31 -1.86
N LEU A 112 -9.77 3.49 -1.05
CA LEU A 112 -9.71 3.16 0.37
C LEU A 112 -9.63 1.64 0.53
N VAL A 113 -8.59 1.16 1.20
CA VAL A 113 -8.34 -0.29 1.39
C VAL A 113 -8.44 -0.72 2.84
N TYR A 114 -8.13 0.18 3.78
CA TYR A 114 -8.20 -0.12 5.21
C TYR A 114 -8.55 1.12 6.01
N VAL A 115 -9.43 0.95 7.00
CA VAL A 115 -9.73 1.93 8.03
C VAL A 115 -9.47 1.26 9.37
N GLY A 116 -8.50 1.80 10.11
CA GLY A 116 -8.21 1.40 11.48
C GLY A 116 -9.49 1.41 12.29
N GLN A 117 -9.80 0.29 12.93
CA GLN A 117 -10.92 0.19 13.85
C GLN A 117 -10.39 0.21 15.27
N PRO A 118 -10.97 1.02 16.18
CA PRO A 118 -10.64 0.94 17.59
C PRO A 118 -10.91 -0.47 18.10
N ARG A 119 -10.10 -0.90 19.08
CA ARG A 119 -10.23 -2.25 19.65
C ARG A 119 -11.62 -2.43 20.25
N TRP A 120 -12.11 -3.67 20.31
CA TRP A 120 -13.50 -3.93 20.73
C TRP A 120 -13.82 -3.33 22.12
N TRP A 121 -12.86 -3.29 23.05
CA TRP A 121 -13.04 -2.68 24.36
C TRP A 121 -13.06 -1.14 24.33
N GLU A 122 -12.30 -0.51 23.43
CA GLU A 122 -12.35 0.95 23.24
C GLU A 122 -13.74 1.38 22.76
N ARG A 123 -14.35 0.59 21.86
CA ARG A 123 -15.75 0.80 21.45
C ARG A 123 -16.73 0.69 22.62
N VAL A 124 -16.53 -0.29 23.50
CA VAL A 124 -17.35 -0.48 24.70
C VAL A 124 -17.18 0.72 25.65
N PHE A 125 -15.95 1.17 25.91
CA PHE A 125 -15.71 2.31 26.79
C PHE A 125 -16.26 3.62 26.24
N THR A 126 -16.15 3.87 24.92
CA THR A 126 -16.81 5.03 24.28
C THR A 126 -18.33 4.95 24.39
N PHE A 127 -18.94 3.78 24.15
CA PHE A 127 -20.39 3.61 24.29
C PHE A 127 -20.87 3.80 25.75
N LEU A 128 -20.01 3.48 26.72
CA LEU A 128 -20.28 3.65 28.14
C LEU A 128 -19.88 5.03 28.70
N GLY A 129 -19.29 5.93 27.89
CA GLY A 129 -18.85 7.26 28.32
C GLY A 129 -17.66 7.24 29.30
N LEU A 130 -16.79 6.24 29.19
CA LEU A 130 -15.66 5.98 30.11
C LEU A 130 -14.29 6.43 29.55
N LEU A 131 -14.28 7.04 28.36
CA LEU A 131 -13.13 7.66 27.68
C LEU A 131 -13.53 9.07 27.25
#